data_AF-A0A520Y669-F1
#
_entry.id   AF-A0A520Y669-F1
#
_cell.length_a   1.000
_cell.length_b   1.000
_cell.length_c   1.000
_cell.angle_alpha   90.00
_cell.angle_beta   90.00
_cell.angle_gamma   90.00
#
_symmetry.space_group_name_H-M   'P 1'
#
loop_
_entity.id
_entity.type
_entity.pdbx_description
1 polymer ?
#
loop_
_entity_poly.entity_id
_entity_poly.type
_entity_poly.pdbx_seq_one_letter_code
_entity_poly.pdbx_strand_id
1 'polypeptide(L)' 'MSQTLADIAPVIRSKNAGPTLLTIDVMFKDSAAYRRGLAAVTRD' A
#
# COMPACT_ATOMS: atom_id res chain seq x y z
N MET A 1 -0.11 16.80 10.23
CA MET A 1 -1.01 16.06 9.33
C MET A 1 -0.58 14.61 9.33
N SER A 2 -1.47 13.67 9.65
CA SER A 2 -1.17 12.24 9.54
C SER A 2 -1.00 11.89 8.06
N GLN A 3 0.06 11.16 7.70
CA GLN A 3 0.27 10.67 6.34
C GLN A 3 -0.11 9.19 6.30
N THR A 4 -1.26 8.92 5.72
CA THR A 4 -1.82 7.58 5.51
C THR A 4 -1.37 7.04 4.15
N LEU A 5 -1.54 5.73 3.95
CA LEU A 5 -1.28 5.12 2.64
C LEU A 5 -2.23 5.68 1.56
N ALA A 6 -3.48 6.01 1.93
CA ALA A 6 -4.47 6.57 1.03
C ALA A 6 -4.09 7.95 0.47
N ASP A 7 -3.21 8.70 1.15
CA ASP A 7 -2.76 10.01 0.67
C ASP A 7 -1.83 9.92 -0.55
N ILE A 8 -1.17 8.77 -0.73
CA ILE A 8 -0.18 8.55 -1.80
C ILE A 8 -0.56 7.43 -2.78
N ALA A 9 -1.57 6.63 -2.43
CA ALA A 9 -2.08 5.53 -3.23
C ALA A 9 -3.59 5.71 -3.49
N PRO A 10 -3.99 6.33 -4.63
CA PRO A 10 -5.40 6.62 -4.91
C PRO A 10 -6.25 5.36 -5.13
N VAL A 11 -5.62 4.20 -5.35
CA VAL A 11 -6.32 2.92 -5.48
C VAL A 11 -5.66 1.90 -4.56
N ILE A 12 -6.46 1.39 -3.64
CA ILE A 12 -6.13 0.26 -2.77
C ILE A 12 -7.26 -0.74 -2.91
N ARG A 13 -6.93 -1.98 -3.30
CA ARG A 13 -7.91 -3.05 -3.51
C ARG A 13 -7.53 -4.25 -2.67
N SER A 14 -8.51 -4.88 -2.04
CA SER A 14 -8.32 -6.17 -1.39
C SER A 14 -8.41 -7.28 -2.41
N LYS A 15 -7.63 -8.33 -2.18
CA LYS A 15 -7.73 -9.61 -2.85
C LYS A 15 -7.85 -10.68 -1.77
N ASN A 16 -8.77 -11.61 -1.98
CA ASN A 16 -8.94 -12.74 -1.08
C ASN A 16 -7.63 -13.55 -1.01
N ALA A 17 -7.16 -13.84 0.21
CA ALA A 17 -5.97 -14.65 0.47
C ALA A 17 -6.26 -15.82 1.42
N GLY A 18 -7.53 -16.21 1.52
CA GLY A 18 -8.02 -17.20 2.48
C GLY A 18 -8.58 -16.54 3.74
N PRO A 19 -8.88 -17.34 4.79
CA PRO A 19 -9.64 -16.87 5.94
C PRO A 19 -8.84 -16.02 6.93
N THR A 20 -7.51 -16.13 6.94
CA THR A 20 -6.64 -15.47 7.94
C THR A 20 -5.59 -14.54 7.33
N LEU A 21 -5.57 -14.42 6.00
CA LEU A 21 -4.63 -13.57 5.28
C LEU A 21 -5.40 -12.56 4.44
N LEU A 22 -4.78 -11.40 4.23
CA LEU A 22 -5.27 -10.36 3.34
C LEU A 22 -4.14 -9.99 2.38
N THR A 23 -4.42 -10.07 1.09
CA THR A 23 -3.55 -9.47 0.07
C THR A 23 -4.15 -8.14 -0.35
N ILE A 24 -3.31 -7.13 -0.52
CA ILE A 24 -3.71 -5.82 -1.03
C ILE A 24 -2.87 -5.45 -2.25
N ASP A 25 -3.55 -4.97 -3.28
CA ASP A 25 -2.91 -4.29 -4.40
C ASP A 25 -2.94 -2.78 -4.12
N VAL A 26 -1.77 -2.15 -4.12
CA VAL A 26 -1.58 -0.72 -3.82
C VAL A 26 -1.01 -0.03 -5.06
N MET A 27 -1.79 0.86 -5.67
CA MET A 27 -1.36 1.61 -6.86
C MET A 27 -0.99 3.02 -6.46
N PHE A 28 0.25 3.40 -6.74
CA PHE A 28 0.78 4.73 -6.45
C PHE A 28 0.64 5.66 -7.66
N LYS A 29 0.46 6.95 -7.39
CA LYS A 29 0.31 7.97 -8.43
C LYS A 29 1.56 8.13 -9.29
N ASP A 30 2.74 8.01 -8.67
CA ASP A 30 4.02 8.21 -9.32
C ASP A 30 5.15 7.42 -8.65
N SER A 31 6.34 7.47 -9.27
CA SER A 31 7.53 6.75 -8.80
C SER A 31 8.08 7.29 -7.48
N ALA A 32 7.79 8.53 -7.08
CA ALA A 32 8.22 9.06 -5.79
C ALA A 32 7.34 8.50 -4.66
N ALA A 33 6.02 8.50 -4.85
CA ALA A 33 5.05 7.87 -3.97
C ALA A 33 5.32 6.36 -3.80
N TYR A 34 5.59 5.65 -4.91
CA TYR A 34 5.96 4.23 -4.88
C TYR A 34 7.20 3.96 -4.03
N ARG A 35 8.31 4.71 -4.27
CA ARG A 35 9.55 4.54 -3.49
C ARG A 35 9.35 4.80 -2.01
N ARG A 36 8.51 5.78 -1.67
CA ARG A 36 8.17 6.10 -0.28
C ARG A 36 7.38 4.97 0.39
N GLY A 37 6.38 4.43 -0.31
CA GLY A 37 5.62 3.28 0.16
C GLY A 37 6.52 2.06 0.36
N LEU A 38 7.39 1.76 -0.60
CA LEU A 38 8.34 0.65 -0.52
C LEU A 38 9.28 0.77 0.69
N ALA A 39 9.79 1.96 0.99
CA ALA A 39 10.65 2.20 2.14
C ALA A 39 9.93 2.05 3.49
N ALA A 40 8.60 2.16 3.52
CA ALA A 40 7.79 2.04 4.73
C ALA A 40 7.36 0.60 5.04
N VAL A 41 7.46 -0.32 4.07
CA VAL A 41 7.15 -1.73 4.29
C VAL A 41 8.27 -2.37 5.12
N THR A 42 7.96 -2.70 6.37
CA THR A 42 8.86 -3.49 7.22
C THR A 42 8.91 -4.93 6.71
N ARG A 43 10.11 -5.50 6.63
CA ARG A 43 10.30 -6.94 6.47
C ARG A 43 10.68 -7.50 7.83
N ASP A 44 9.88 -8.41 8.33
CA ASP A 44 10.22 -9.25 9.49
C ASP A 44 11.36 -10.22 9.14
#